data_AF-A0A3M1HX82-F1
#
_entry.id   AF-A0A3M1HX82-F1
#
_cell.length_a   1.000
_cell.length_b   1.000
_cell.length_c   1.000
_cell.angle_alpha   90.00
_cell.angle_beta   90.00
_cell.angle_gamma   90.00
#
_symmetry.space_group_name_H-M   'P 1'
#
loop_
_entity.id
_entity.type
_entity.pdbx_description
1 polymer ?
#
loop_
_entity_poly.entity_id
_entity_poly.type
_entity_poly.pdbx_seq_one_letter_code
_entity_poly.pdbx_strand_id
1 'polypeptide(L)' 'VYTHITVEYVAKGDIDENKLRRAIELSEEKYCSAPTILGKTAAIRSSYRIERDTETKDD' A
#
# COMPACT_ATOMS: atom_id res chain seq x y z
N VAL A 1 -23.56 -5.00 2.79
CA VAL A 1 -22.79 -4.15 1.85
C VAL A 1 -21.53 -3.71 2.58
N TYR A 2 -20.34 -4.01 2.08
CA TYR A 2 -19.09 -3.54 2.68
C TYR A 2 -18.81 -2.13 2.18
N THR A 3 -18.72 -1.17 3.10
CA THR A 3 -18.65 0.26 2.78
C THR A 3 -17.26 0.85 2.93
N HIS A 4 -16.32 0.10 3.51
CA HIS A 4 -14.98 0.56 3.82
C HIS A 4 -13.96 -0.53 3.52
N ILE A 5 -12.91 -0.17 2.80
CA ILE A 5 -11.80 -1.05 2.44
C ILE A 5 -10.52 -0.34 2.87
N THR A 6 -9.71 -1.00 3.68
CA THR A 6 -8.40 -0.50 4.06
C THR A 6 -7.34 -1.36 3.41
N VAL A 7 -6.40 -0.73 2.71
CA VAL A 7 -5.28 -1.40 2.04
C VAL A 7 -3.99 -0.99 2.78
N GLU A 8 -3.26 -1.96 3.31
CA GLU A 8 -1.94 -1.74 3.90
C GLU A 8 -0.86 -2.29 2.96
N TYR A 9 0.03 -1.41 2.50
CA TYR A 9 1.19 -1.75 1.69
C TYR A 9 2.40 -1.97 2.59
N VAL A 10 2.77 -3.24 2.80
CA VAL A 10 3.96 -3.60 3.57
C VAL A 10 5.12 -3.85 2.61
N ALA A 11 6.11 -2.96 2.65
CA ALA A 11 7.29 -3.01 1.80
C ALA A 11 8.50 -3.45 2.64
N LYS A 12 9.24 -4.48 2.20
CA LYS A 12 10.38 -5.04 2.94
C LYS A 12 11.71 -4.73 2.26
N GLY A 13 12.71 -4.33 3.05
CA GLY A 13 14.09 -4.10 2.59
C GLY A 13 14.54 -2.63 2.64
N ASP A 14 15.66 -2.35 1.97
CA ASP A 14 16.21 -0.99 1.85
C ASP A 14 15.46 -0.18 0.78
N ILE A 15 14.28 0.30 1.17
CA ILE A 15 13.36 1.01 0.29
C ILE A 15 13.35 2.50 0.64
N ASP A 16 13.59 3.33 -0.37
CA ASP A 16 13.41 4.76 -0.28
C ASP A 16 11.90 5.10 -0.20
N GLU A 17 11.52 5.82 0.85
CA GLU A 17 10.12 6.16 1.13
C GLU A 17 9.50 6.98 -0.01
N ASN A 18 10.24 7.89 -0.62
CA ASN A 18 9.71 8.71 -1.72
C ASN A 18 9.41 7.85 -2.95
N LYS A 19 10.28 6.89 -3.25
CA LYS A 19 10.05 5.92 -4.34
C LYS A 19 8.84 5.02 -4.05
N LEU A 20 8.70 4.54 -2.82
CA LEU A 20 7.55 3.73 -2.41
C LEU A 20 6.24 4.52 -2.53
N ARG A 21 6.20 5.74 -1.98
CA ARG A 21 5.03 6.62 -2.06
C ARG A 21 4.61 6.86 -3.50
N ARG A 22 5.57 7.14 -4.38
CA ARG A 22 5.30 7.37 -5.81
C ARG A 22 4.81 6.11 -6.52
N ALA A 23 5.32 4.93 -6.15
CA ALA A 23 4.87 3.65 -6.70
C ALA A 23 3.42 3.31 -6.28
N ILE A 24 3.06 3.60 -5.02
CA ILE A 24 1.69 3.44 -4.52
C ILE A 24 0.75 4.41 -5.26
N GLU A 25 1.11 5.69 -5.34
CA GLU A 25 0.33 6.72 -6.05
C GLU A 25 0.09 6.33 -7.52
N LEU A 26 1.14 5.87 -8.23
CA LEU A 26 1.00 5.36 -9.60
C LEU A 26 0.14 4.10 -9.69
N SER A 27 0.20 3.22 -8.70
CA SER A 27 -0.64 2.02 -8.67
C SER A 27 -2.10 2.39 -8.49
N GLU A 28 -2.40 3.35 -7.62
CA GLU A 28 -3.76 3.83 -7.36
C GLU A 28 -4.33 4.64 -8.54
N GLU A 29 -3.53 5.51 -9.16
CA GLU A 29 -3.99 6.38 -10.25
C GLU A 29 -3.99 5.69 -11.62
N LYS A 30 -3.00 4.83 -11.91
CA LYS A 30 -2.69 4.44 -13.30
C LYS A 30 -2.90 2.95 -13.60
N TYR A 31 -2.72 2.06 -12.62
CA TYR A 31 -2.67 0.62 -12.88
C TYR A 31 -3.76 -0.20 -12.19
N CYS A 32 -4.28 0.27 -11.05
CA CYS A 32 -5.28 -0.47 -10.33
C CYS A 32 -6.66 -0.09 -10.88
N SER A 33 -7.21 -0.95 -11.73
CA SER A 33 -8.63 -0.92 -12.11
C SER A 33 -9.56 -1.19 -10.90
N ALA A 34 -9.01 -1.58 -9.74
CA ALA A 34 -9.76 -1.90 -8.53
C ALA A 34 -10.32 -0.67 -7.79
N PRO A 35 -9.58 0.43 -7.51
CA PRO A 35 -10.15 1.63 -6.91
C PRO A 35 -11.21 2.31 -7.78
N THR A 36 -11.19 2.19 -9.10
CA THR A 36 -12.26 2.73 -9.97
C THR A 36 -13.58 1.95 -9.84
N ILE A 37 -13.50 0.62 -9.63
CA ILE A 37 -14.67 -0.25 -9.44
C ILE A 37 -15.13 -0.24 -7.96
N LEU A 38 -14.19 -0.27 -7.02
CA LEU A 38 -14.45 -0.30 -5.59
C LEU A 38 -14.76 1.09 -5.02
N GLY A 39 -14.16 2.17 -5.54
CA GLY A 39 -14.42 3.55 -5.11
C GLY A 39 -15.82 4.06 -5.45
N LYS A 40 -16.51 3.44 -6.40
CA LYS A 40 -17.95 3.64 -6.63
C LYS A 40 -18.84 2.95 -5.59
N THR A 41 -18.28 2.06 -4.76
CA THR A 41 -19.05 1.13 -3.91
C THR A 41 -18.62 1.16 -2.44
N ALA A 42 -17.40 1.60 -2.13
CA ALA A 42 -16.80 1.63 -0.80
C ALA A 42 -15.70 2.69 -0.69
N ALA A 43 -15.55 3.31 0.48
CA ALA A 43 -14.45 4.22 0.77
C ALA A 43 -13.15 3.41 0.94
N ILE A 44 -12.13 3.73 0.13
CA ILE A 44 -10.83 3.05 0.16
C ILE A 44 -9.83 3.94 0.90
N ARG A 45 -9.16 3.41 1.92
CA ARG A 45 -8.01 4.06 2.56
C ARG A 45 -6.77 3.21 2.37
N SER A 46 -5.73 3.81 1.84
CA SER A 46 -4.41 3.20 1.70
C SER A 46 -3.46 3.70 2.79
N SER A 47 -2.63 2.79 3.28
CA SER A 47 -1.57 3.04 4.25
C SER A 47 -0.34 2.25 3.86
N TYR A 48 0.86 2.68 4.24
CA TYR A 48 2.10 1.95 3.93
C TYR A 48 3.01 1.83 5.14
N ARG A 49 3.78 0.74 5.20
CA ARG A 49 4.83 0.50 6.19
C ARG A 49 6.06 -0.05 5.50
N ILE A 50 7.23 0.45 5.87
CA ILE A 50 8.52 -0.07 5.43
C ILE A 50 9.10 -0.90 6.58
N GLU A 51 9.21 -2.19 6.36
CA GLU A 51 9.89 -3.13 7.25
C GLU A 51 11.31 -3.29 6.74
N ARG A 52 12.24 -2.53 7.34
CA ARG A 52 13.66 -2.82 7.15
C ARG A 52 13.94 -4.10 7.90
N ASP A 53 14.42 -5.09 7.19
CA ASP A 53 14.85 -6.35 7.77
C ASP A 53 16.11 -6.07 8.61
N THR A 54 15.91 -5.62 9.84
CA THR A 54 16.87 -5.84 10.90
C THR A 54 16.53 -7.22 11.45
N GLU A 55 16.83 -8.26 10.68
CA GLU A 55 16.90 -9.61 11.24
C GLU A 55 18.10 -9.63 12.19
N THR A 56 17.90 -9.10 13.40
CA THR A 56 18.52 -9.66 14.59
C THR A 56 17.87 -11.03 14.75
N LYS A 57 18.44 -12.01 14.07
CA LYS A 57 18.32 -13.41 14.46
C LYS A 57 19.14 -13.56 15.74
N ASP A 58 18.53 -13.19 16.86
CA ASP A 58 19.06 -13.40 18.22
C ASP A 58 18.87 -14.90 18.54
N ASP A 59 20.01 -15.59 18.68
CA ASP A 59 20.29 -16.93 19.26
C ASP A 59 19.52 -18.16 18.73
#